data_AF-A0A7S0J3U8-F1
#
_entry.id   AF-A0A7S0J3U8-F1
#
_cell.length_a   1.000
_cell.length_b   1.000
_cell.length_c   1.000
_cell.angle_alpha   90.00
_cell.angle_beta   90.00
_cell.angle_gamma   90.00
#
_symmetry.space_group_name_H-M   'P 1'
#
loop_
_entity.id
_entity.type
_entity.pdbx_description
1 polymer ?
#
loop_
_entity_poly.entity_id
_entity_poly.type
_entity_poly.pdbx_seq_one_letter_code
_entity_poly.pdbx_strand_id
1 'polypeptide(L)'
;PMCRQVGVNKFNVYNMYDVCYPNDVSGSADPAEWSGVAAVRAKLRSTKTVEVRTVTDSLRSHPALRPPGATPAPHVGQLNDYACGGEGAMDTWLDSAAVQKALHVTKGGGMRYQQTVGDLRPLYAELIPKYKVLIYSGNVDACVPTWGSEQWTAALGYGVAKEWHPWTSGSSSPGSSRSVLAGYALTYDENGFTFATVRGAGHEVPRYKPEFALTLLSKFIKGEQL
;
A
#
# COMPACT_ATOMS: atom_id res chain seq x y z
N PRO A 1 -4.34 -10.08 10.81
CA PRO A 1 -5.50 -9.16 10.72
C PRO A 1 -5.41 -8.26 9.48
N MET A 2 -6.11 -8.59 8.39
CA MET A 2 -6.33 -7.64 7.31
C MET A 2 -7.12 -6.45 7.88
N CYS A 3 -6.59 -5.23 7.77
CA CYS A 3 -7.45 -4.07 7.92
C CYS A 3 -8.58 -4.25 6.92
N ARG A 4 -9.79 -3.94 7.34
CA ARG A 4 -10.88 -3.78 6.37
C ARG A 4 -10.78 -2.37 5.84
N GLN A 5 -11.13 -2.22 4.57
CA GLN A 5 -11.35 -0.95 3.89
C GLN A 5 -12.49 -0.21 4.58
N VAL A 6 -12.18 0.40 5.72
CA VAL A 6 -13.11 1.18 6.52
C VAL A 6 -12.56 2.57 6.50
N GLY A 7 -13.28 3.47 5.83
CA GLY A 7 -13.03 4.89 5.98
C GLY A 7 -13.23 5.24 7.45
N VAL A 8 -12.19 5.69 8.12
CA VAL A 8 -12.32 6.31 9.44
C VAL A 8 -12.66 7.77 9.15
N ASN A 9 -13.95 8.09 9.11
CA ASN A 9 -14.46 9.31 8.47
C ASN A 9 -14.05 9.36 6.98
N LYS A 10 -14.07 10.55 6.34
CA LYS A 10 -13.86 10.78 4.90
C LYS A 10 -12.47 10.36 4.37
N PHE A 11 -11.68 9.55 5.08
CA PHE A 11 -10.28 9.21 4.78
C PHE A 11 -10.10 7.73 4.50
N ASN A 12 -9.33 7.38 3.46
CA ASN A 12 -8.94 6.01 3.15
C ASN A 12 -7.83 5.55 4.12
N VAL A 13 -8.06 4.47 4.87
CA VAL A 13 -7.07 3.93 5.83
C VAL A 13 -5.81 3.38 5.17
N TYR A 14 -5.88 2.98 3.91
CA TYR A 14 -4.71 2.51 3.16
C TYR A 14 -3.89 3.67 2.59
N ASN A 15 -4.44 4.88 2.53
CA ASN A 15 -3.71 6.09 2.18
C ASN A 15 -4.48 7.32 2.65
N MET A 16 -4.05 7.95 3.74
CA MET A 16 -4.78 9.08 4.31
C MET A 16 -4.79 10.36 3.44
N TYR A 17 -3.99 10.41 2.38
CA TYR A 17 -4.00 11.47 1.37
C TYR A 17 -4.81 11.10 0.12
N ASP A 18 -5.52 9.98 0.15
CA ASP A 18 -6.35 9.59 -0.97
C ASP A 18 -7.62 10.42 -1.06
N VAL A 19 -7.82 11.06 -2.20
CA VAL A 19 -9.01 11.87 -2.53
C VAL A 19 -9.89 11.21 -3.58
N CYS A 20 -9.64 9.93 -3.92
CA CYS A 20 -10.54 9.13 -4.75
C CYS A 20 -11.91 8.85 -4.11
N TYR A 21 -12.14 9.32 -2.88
CA TYR A 21 -13.36 9.10 -2.09
C TYR A 21 -14.28 10.33 -1.89
N PRO A 22 -14.50 11.29 -2.82
CA PRO A 22 -15.32 12.46 -2.49
C PRO A 22 -16.82 12.16 -2.43
N ASN A 23 -17.35 11.08 -3.04
CA ASN A 23 -18.80 10.92 -3.26
C ASN A 23 -19.43 9.55 -2.96
N ASP A 24 -18.68 8.52 -2.55
CA ASP A 24 -19.24 7.16 -2.38
C ASP A 24 -19.57 6.75 -0.93
N VAL A 25 -19.46 7.67 0.03
CA VAL A 25 -20.01 7.46 1.38
C VAL A 25 -21.47 7.91 1.46
N SER A 26 -22.31 7.51 0.48
CA SER A 26 -23.78 7.57 0.65
C SER A 26 -24.33 6.42 1.52
N GLY A 27 -23.44 5.70 2.20
CA GLY A 27 -23.74 4.76 3.27
C GLY A 27 -23.01 5.07 4.57
N SER A 28 -22.56 6.32 4.81
CA SER A 28 -21.97 6.67 6.10
C SER A 28 -23.03 6.49 7.19
N ALA A 29 -22.86 5.45 7.99
CA ALA A 29 -23.43 5.38 9.32
C ALA A 29 -23.30 6.74 10.00
N ASP A 30 -24.37 7.14 10.69
CA ASP A 30 -24.53 8.41 11.40
C ASP A 30 -23.21 8.85 12.04
N PRO A 31 -22.69 10.07 11.76
CA PRO A 31 -21.50 10.61 12.41
C PRO A 31 -21.55 10.55 13.96
N ALA A 32 -22.74 10.46 14.55
CA ALA A 32 -22.93 10.25 15.99
C ALA A 32 -22.51 8.84 16.48
N GLU A 33 -22.38 7.83 15.60
CA GLU A 33 -21.96 6.46 15.97
C GLU A 33 -20.43 6.31 16.20
N TRP A 34 -19.62 7.29 15.80
CA TRP A 34 -18.16 7.15 15.74
C TRP A 34 -17.49 7.91 16.89
N SER A 35 -17.79 7.51 18.13
CA SER A 35 -17.39 8.21 19.36
C SER A 35 -15.91 8.05 19.78
N GLY A 36 -15.05 7.49 18.92
CA GLY A 36 -13.59 7.44 19.15
C GLY A 36 -12.89 6.21 18.57
N VAL A 37 -11.56 6.28 18.47
CA VAL A 37 -10.67 5.26 17.83
C VAL A 37 -10.88 3.84 18.40
N ALA A 38 -11.23 3.73 19.68
CA ALA A 38 -11.54 2.45 20.32
C ALA A 38 -12.84 1.81 19.79
N ALA A 39 -13.90 2.59 19.59
CA ALA A 39 -15.18 2.14 19.05
C ALA A 39 -15.05 1.73 17.58
N VAL A 40 -14.25 2.50 16.82
CA VAL A 40 -13.86 2.17 15.43
C VAL A 40 -13.17 0.83 15.34
N ARG A 41 -12.18 0.58 16.21
CA ARG A 41 -11.44 -0.70 16.27
C ARG A 41 -12.35 -1.87 16.65
N ALA A 42 -13.34 -1.66 17.52
CA ALA A 42 -14.29 -2.71 17.91
C ALA A 42 -15.25 -3.06 16.76
N LYS A 43 -15.80 -2.06 16.05
CA LYS A 43 -16.75 -2.27 14.95
C LYS A 43 -16.06 -2.83 13.69
N LEU A 44 -14.83 -2.41 13.42
CA LEU A 44 -13.93 -3.02 12.42
C LEU A 44 -13.77 -4.53 12.62
N ARG A 45 -13.70 -4.99 13.88
CA ARG A 45 -13.57 -6.40 14.24
C ARG A 45 -14.88 -7.19 14.11
N SER A 46 -16.05 -6.53 14.18
CA SER A 46 -17.35 -7.22 14.31
C SER A 46 -18.21 -7.25 13.04
N THR A 47 -18.04 -6.33 12.08
CA THR A 47 -18.84 -6.31 10.83
C THR A 47 -18.58 -7.58 10.00
N LYS A 48 -19.49 -8.08 9.14
CA LYS A 48 -19.23 -9.29 8.33
C LYS A 48 -19.37 -9.10 6.81
N THR A 49 -20.01 -8.03 6.33
CA THR A 49 -20.14 -7.71 4.90
C THR A 49 -20.51 -6.24 4.72
N VAL A 50 -20.03 -5.62 3.63
CA VAL A 50 -20.43 -4.28 3.13
C VAL A 50 -20.59 -4.41 1.62
N GLU A 51 -21.70 -3.90 1.06
CA GLU A 51 -21.90 -3.80 -0.39
C GLU A 51 -21.27 -2.51 -0.92
N VAL A 52 -20.48 -2.62 -2.00
CA VAL A 52 -19.93 -1.48 -2.75
C VAL A 52 -20.70 -1.34 -4.06
N ARG A 53 -21.29 -0.17 -4.32
CA ARG A 53 -22.06 0.09 -5.55
C ARG A 53 -21.22 0.78 -6.62
N THR A 54 -21.22 0.11 -7.79
CA THR A 54 -20.95 0.53 -9.18
C THR A 54 -19.54 0.96 -9.62
N VAL A 55 -18.87 -0.03 -10.22
CA VAL A 55 -17.59 -0.12 -10.96
C VAL A 55 -17.49 0.78 -12.23
N THR A 56 -18.53 1.54 -12.57
CA THR A 56 -18.67 2.19 -13.88
C THR A 56 -17.82 3.45 -14.07
N ASP A 57 -17.36 4.08 -12.99
CA ASP A 57 -16.50 5.28 -13.07
C ASP A 57 -15.01 4.91 -13.07
N SER A 58 -14.65 3.79 -12.44
CA SER A 58 -13.29 3.25 -12.32
C SER A 58 -12.68 2.74 -13.62
N LEU A 59 -13.50 2.26 -14.55
CA LEU A 59 -13.07 1.71 -15.85
C LEU A 59 -12.60 2.78 -16.85
N ARG A 60 -12.80 4.07 -16.54
CA ARG A 60 -12.55 5.21 -17.46
C ARG A 60 -11.08 5.64 -17.57
N SER A 61 -10.18 4.99 -16.85
CA SER A 61 -8.74 5.29 -16.85
C SER A 61 -7.93 4.42 -17.82
N HIS A 62 -8.42 3.23 -18.21
CA HIS A 62 -7.68 2.30 -19.08
C HIS A 62 -8.12 2.42 -20.55
N PRO A 63 -7.20 2.71 -21.51
CA PRO A 63 -7.54 2.95 -22.92
C PRO A 63 -8.32 1.82 -23.60
N ALA A 64 -8.06 0.57 -23.21
CA ALA A 64 -8.70 -0.63 -23.77
C ALA A 64 -10.06 -0.97 -23.15
N LEU A 65 -10.42 -0.40 -22.00
CA LEU A 65 -11.70 -0.62 -21.31
C LEU A 65 -12.66 0.57 -21.49
N ARG A 66 -12.26 1.53 -22.32
CA ARG A 66 -12.97 2.79 -22.55
C ARG A 66 -14.07 2.60 -23.59
N PRO A 67 -15.32 3.03 -23.33
CA PRO A 67 -16.34 3.12 -24.36
C PRO A 67 -15.89 4.06 -25.49
N PRO A 68 -16.25 3.79 -26.75
CA PRO A 68 -15.96 4.71 -27.86
C PRO A 68 -16.52 6.11 -27.54
N GLY A 69 -15.66 7.13 -27.50
CA GLY A 69 -16.04 8.53 -27.26
C GLY A 69 -15.96 9.03 -25.80
N ALA A 70 -15.56 8.21 -24.82
CA ALA A 70 -15.41 8.69 -23.45
C ALA A 70 -14.11 9.51 -23.25
N THR A 71 -14.21 10.62 -22.49
CA THR A 71 -13.07 11.44 -22.08
C THR A 71 -12.25 10.74 -20.98
N PRO A 72 -10.90 10.86 -20.98
CA PRO A 72 -10.07 10.28 -19.91
C PRO A 72 -10.47 10.86 -18.55
N ALA A 73 -10.65 10.00 -17.55
CA ALA A 73 -10.78 10.47 -16.18
C ALA A 73 -9.47 11.14 -15.76
N PRO A 74 -9.48 12.38 -15.22
CA PRO A 74 -8.26 13.02 -14.74
C PRO A 74 -7.61 12.17 -13.64
N HIS A 75 -6.28 12.13 -13.60
CA HIS A 75 -5.54 11.56 -12.47
C HIS A 75 -5.81 12.42 -11.23
N VAL A 76 -6.87 12.10 -10.48
CA VAL A 76 -7.31 12.89 -9.32
C VAL A 76 -6.84 12.31 -7.99
N GLY A 77 -5.90 11.36 -7.97
CA GLY A 77 -5.22 10.96 -6.73
C GLY A 77 -4.24 12.04 -6.28
N GLN A 78 -4.26 12.43 -4.99
CA GLN A 78 -3.63 13.67 -4.52
C GLN A 78 -2.09 13.74 -4.62
N LEU A 79 -1.40 12.66 -5.04
CA LEU A 79 0.06 12.59 -5.10
C LEU A 79 0.68 11.95 -6.37
N ASN A 80 -0.07 11.89 -7.48
CA ASN A 80 0.42 11.74 -8.88
C ASN A 80 1.18 10.46 -9.28
N ASP A 81 0.48 9.34 -9.43
CA ASP A 81 0.92 8.17 -10.23
C ASP A 81 -0.16 7.10 -10.42
N TYR A 82 -1.24 7.10 -9.64
CA TYR A 82 -2.33 6.15 -9.79
C TYR A 82 -3.68 6.81 -10.08
N ALA A 83 -4.49 6.15 -10.92
CA ALA A 83 -5.86 6.57 -11.23
C ALA A 83 -6.86 5.93 -10.25
N CYS A 84 -7.87 6.70 -9.85
CA CYS A 84 -8.98 6.17 -9.06
C CYS A 84 -9.64 4.99 -9.79
N GLY A 85 -10.01 3.97 -9.03
CA GLY A 85 -10.72 2.81 -9.59
C GLY A 85 -9.86 1.66 -10.12
N GLY A 86 -8.54 1.68 -9.90
CA GLY A 86 -7.65 0.60 -10.35
C GLY A 86 -8.10 -0.80 -9.92
N GLU A 87 -8.62 -0.97 -8.70
CA GLU A 87 -9.16 -2.24 -8.21
C GLU A 87 -10.34 -2.75 -9.05
N GLY A 88 -11.37 -1.92 -9.30
CA GLY A 88 -12.53 -2.34 -10.09
C GLY A 88 -12.18 -2.65 -11.55
N ALA A 89 -11.19 -1.96 -12.12
CA ALA A 89 -10.68 -2.28 -13.45
C ALA A 89 -9.95 -3.63 -13.49
N MET A 90 -9.15 -3.94 -12.46
CA MET A 90 -8.48 -5.22 -12.31
C MET A 90 -9.50 -6.37 -12.18
N ASP A 91 -10.49 -6.22 -11.30
CA ASP A 91 -11.53 -7.24 -11.09
C ASP A 91 -12.28 -7.55 -12.40
N THR A 92 -12.73 -6.50 -13.10
CA THR A 92 -13.43 -6.64 -14.40
C THR A 92 -12.57 -7.36 -15.44
N TRP A 93 -11.27 -7.05 -15.48
CA TRP A 93 -10.34 -7.69 -16.41
C TRP A 93 -10.11 -9.17 -16.06
N LEU A 94 -9.91 -9.50 -14.78
CA LEU A 94 -9.71 -10.88 -14.31
C LEU A 94 -10.97 -11.75 -14.45
N ASP A 95 -12.15 -11.15 -14.41
CA ASP A 95 -13.43 -11.85 -14.61
C ASP A 95 -13.74 -12.17 -16.08
N SER A 96 -13.00 -11.60 -17.03
CA SER A 96 -13.19 -11.88 -18.45
C SER A 96 -12.87 -13.34 -18.79
N ALA A 97 -13.82 -14.04 -19.43
CA ALA A 97 -13.62 -15.42 -19.87
C ALA A 97 -12.41 -15.59 -20.80
N ALA A 98 -12.11 -14.58 -21.62
CA ALA A 98 -10.93 -14.60 -22.49
C ALA A 98 -9.63 -14.52 -21.67
N VAL A 99 -9.61 -13.68 -20.63
CA VAL A 99 -8.48 -13.54 -19.71
C VAL A 99 -8.31 -14.80 -18.87
N GLN A 100 -9.39 -15.33 -18.29
CA GLN A 100 -9.35 -16.58 -17.54
C GLN A 100 -8.84 -17.75 -18.40
N LYS A 101 -9.30 -17.85 -19.65
CA LYS A 101 -8.80 -18.85 -20.60
C LYS A 101 -7.31 -18.66 -20.89
N ALA A 102 -6.87 -17.43 -21.14
CA ALA A 102 -5.46 -17.12 -21.42
C ALA A 102 -4.53 -17.39 -20.21
N LEU A 103 -5.05 -17.18 -18.99
CA LEU A 103 -4.34 -17.46 -17.74
C LEU A 103 -4.53 -18.93 -17.28
N HIS A 104 -5.19 -19.76 -18.08
CA HIS A 104 -5.48 -21.17 -17.77
C HIS A 104 -6.22 -21.37 -16.43
N VAL A 105 -7.09 -20.44 -16.06
CA VAL A 105 -7.93 -20.55 -14.86
C VAL A 105 -9.04 -21.57 -15.13
N THR A 106 -9.06 -22.65 -14.35
CA THR A 106 -10.03 -23.75 -14.52
C THR A 106 -11.11 -23.79 -13.44
N LYS A 107 -10.82 -23.29 -12.23
CA LYS A 107 -11.77 -23.09 -11.13
C LYS A 107 -11.35 -21.91 -10.26
N GLY A 108 -12.31 -21.05 -9.91
CA GLY A 108 -12.14 -20.07 -8.84
C GLY A 108 -12.21 -20.76 -7.47
N GLY A 109 -11.53 -20.19 -6.47
CA GLY A 109 -11.53 -20.69 -5.10
C GLY A 109 -11.41 -19.56 -4.08
N GLY A 110 -11.95 -19.79 -2.88
CA GLY A 110 -11.76 -18.89 -1.73
C GLY A 110 -10.67 -19.40 -0.79
N MET A 111 -10.03 -18.49 -0.05
CA MET A 111 -9.07 -18.83 1.00
C MET A 111 -9.74 -18.79 2.37
N ARG A 112 -9.66 -19.88 3.14
CA ARG A 112 -9.96 -19.87 4.57
C ARG A 112 -8.65 -19.73 5.34
N TYR A 113 -8.40 -18.53 5.84
CA TYR A 113 -7.17 -18.23 6.57
C TYR A 113 -7.38 -18.36 8.08
N GLN A 114 -6.47 -19.07 8.76
CA GLN A 114 -6.35 -19.08 10.20
C GLN A 114 -4.97 -18.53 10.59
N GLN A 115 -4.95 -17.50 11.44
CA GLN A 115 -3.70 -16.92 11.90
C GLN A 115 -3.06 -17.85 12.93
N THR A 116 -1.85 -18.32 12.65
CA THR A 116 -1.12 -19.28 13.50
C THR A 116 -0.03 -18.64 14.35
N VAL A 117 0.44 -17.45 13.95
CA VAL A 117 1.53 -16.73 14.63
C VAL A 117 1.14 -15.25 14.82
N GLY A 118 1.39 -14.74 16.03
CA GLY A 118 1.09 -13.34 16.39
C GLY A 118 2.27 -12.39 16.21
N ASP A 119 3.50 -12.91 16.23
CA ASP A 119 4.73 -12.13 16.14
C ASP A 119 5.80 -12.90 15.35
N LEU A 120 6.37 -12.24 14.34
CA LEU A 120 7.38 -12.82 13.46
C LEU A 120 8.81 -12.46 13.89
N ARG A 121 9.04 -11.66 14.94
CA ARG A 121 10.41 -11.30 15.37
C ARG A 121 11.30 -12.52 15.63
N PRO A 122 10.85 -13.61 16.28
CA PRO A 122 11.68 -14.80 16.45
C PRO A 122 12.17 -15.38 15.11
N LEU A 123 11.31 -15.42 14.09
CA LEU A 123 11.69 -15.87 12.75
C LEU A 123 12.72 -14.92 12.13
N TYR A 124 12.51 -13.60 12.23
CA TYR A 124 13.44 -12.63 11.66
C TYR A 124 14.80 -12.61 12.36
N ALA A 125 14.85 -12.92 13.66
CA ALA A 125 16.11 -13.12 14.38
C ALA A 125 16.96 -14.26 13.80
N GLU A 126 16.32 -15.29 13.23
CA GLU A 126 17.02 -16.39 12.56
C GLU A 126 17.41 -16.10 11.10
N LEU A 127 16.66 -15.22 10.41
CA LEU A 127 16.82 -14.93 8.98
C LEU A 127 17.79 -13.78 8.71
N ILE A 128 17.75 -12.71 9.50
CA ILE A 128 18.55 -11.50 9.28
C ILE A 128 20.06 -11.79 9.23
N PRO A 129 20.65 -12.64 10.11
CA PRO A 129 22.07 -12.98 10.01
C PRO A 129 22.46 -13.74 8.72
N LYS A 130 21.48 -14.34 8.02
CA LYS A 130 21.72 -15.22 6.84
C LYS A 130 21.38 -14.54 5.51
N TYR A 131 20.48 -13.56 5.53
CA TYR A 131 19.92 -12.96 4.32
C TYR A 131 19.86 -11.43 4.43
N LYS A 132 20.02 -10.74 3.30
CA LYS A 132 19.72 -9.30 3.23
C LYS A 132 18.23 -9.09 3.46
N VAL A 133 17.89 -8.26 4.45
CA VAL A 133 16.51 -7.95 4.80
C VAL A 133 16.26 -6.45 4.67
N LEU A 134 15.19 -6.10 3.98
CA LEU A 134 14.63 -4.75 3.92
C LEU A 134 13.18 -4.80 4.37
N ILE A 135 12.86 -4.03 5.40
CA ILE A 135 11.48 -3.76 5.80
C ILE A 135 11.17 -2.32 5.39
N TYR A 136 10.10 -2.11 4.64
CA TYR A 136 9.71 -0.77 4.21
C TYR A 136 8.25 -0.46 4.51
N SER A 137 7.93 0.81 4.74
CA SER A 137 6.58 1.27 5.07
C SER A 137 6.26 2.57 4.33
N GLY A 138 5.06 2.64 3.75
CA GLY A 138 4.50 3.89 3.25
C GLY A 138 4.10 4.79 4.42
N ASN A 139 4.65 6.00 4.48
CA ASN A 139 4.52 6.84 5.67
C ASN A 139 3.13 7.48 5.87
N VAL A 140 2.19 7.22 4.95
CA VAL A 140 0.80 7.68 5.06
C VAL A 140 -0.21 6.53 5.11
N ASP A 141 0.27 5.32 5.38
CA ASP A 141 -0.57 4.18 5.71
C ASP A 141 -1.10 4.27 7.15
N ALA A 142 -2.42 4.24 7.33
CA ALA A 142 -3.05 4.19 8.64
C ALA A 142 -3.45 2.76 9.05
N CYS A 143 -3.44 1.80 8.12
CA CYS A 143 -3.74 0.39 8.38
C CYS A 143 -2.59 -0.30 9.13
N VAL A 144 -1.36 -0.19 8.61
CA VAL A 144 -0.13 -0.65 9.27
C VAL A 144 0.83 0.53 9.38
N PRO A 145 0.61 1.41 10.38
CA PRO A 145 1.36 2.66 10.46
C PRO A 145 2.87 2.44 10.62
N THR A 146 3.64 3.33 10.00
CA THR A 146 5.11 3.28 10.01
C THR A 146 5.72 3.19 11.40
N TRP A 147 5.16 3.91 12.38
CA TRP A 147 5.67 3.87 13.76
C TRP A 147 5.52 2.48 14.41
N GLY A 148 4.51 1.70 14.03
CA GLY A 148 4.36 0.32 14.47
C GLY A 148 5.45 -0.58 13.87
N SER A 149 5.72 -0.42 12.58
CA SER A 149 6.79 -1.15 11.90
C SER A 149 8.17 -0.75 12.42
N GLU A 150 8.41 0.54 12.67
CA GLU A 150 9.66 1.05 13.26
C GLU A 150 9.92 0.48 14.65
N GLN A 151 8.90 0.48 15.53
CA GLN A 151 9.02 -0.14 16.85
C GLN A 151 9.25 -1.64 16.75
N TRP A 152 8.60 -2.31 15.80
CA TRP A 152 8.78 -3.73 15.57
C TRP A 152 10.22 -4.05 15.14
N THR A 153 10.81 -3.28 14.22
CA THR A 153 12.20 -3.48 13.78
C THR A 153 13.19 -3.15 14.89
N ALA A 154 12.98 -2.07 15.65
CA ALA A 154 13.82 -1.72 16.79
C ALA A 154 13.80 -2.79 17.88
N ALA A 155 12.65 -3.43 18.10
CA ALA A 155 12.49 -4.47 19.10
C ALA A 155 13.14 -5.82 18.73
N LEU A 156 13.81 -5.93 17.57
CA LEU A 156 14.72 -7.04 17.26
C LEU A 156 16.06 -6.91 18.01
N GLY A 157 16.41 -5.72 18.50
CA GLY A 157 17.54 -5.52 19.41
C GLY A 157 18.92 -5.41 18.77
N TYR A 158 19.01 -5.26 17.44
CA TYR A 158 20.27 -5.02 16.74
C TYR A 158 20.78 -3.58 16.95
N GLY A 159 22.10 -3.39 16.88
CA GLY A 159 22.71 -2.07 16.96
C GLY A 159 22.47 -1.26 15.69
N VAL A 160 22.56 0.06 15.78
CA VAL A 160 22.40 0.96 14.63
C VAL A 160 23.77 1.19 13.99
N ALA A 161 23.93 0.79 12.73
CA ALA A 161 25.14 1.06 11.95
C ALA A 161 25.08 2.41 11.23
N LYS A 162 23.89 2.81 10.78
CA LYS A 162 23.64 4.10 10.14
C LYS A 162 22.32 4.67 10.63
N GLU A 163 22.43 5.79 11.34
CA GLU A 163 21.28 6.55 11.85
C GLU A 163 20.32 6.97 10.74
N TRP A 164 19.12 7.39 11.15
CA TRP A 164 18.09 7.90 10.25
C TRP A 164 18.66 8.92 9.25
N HIS A 165 18.59 8.59 7.96
CA HIS A 165 19.12 9.42 6.88
C HIS A 165 18.13 9.48 5.71
N PRO A 166 18.10 10.59 4.96
CA PRO A 166 17.27 10.69 3.78
C PRO A 166 17.82 9.80 2.67
N TRP A 167 16.93 9.19 1.89
CA TRP A 167 17.26 8.54 0.63
C TRP A 167 16.45 9.17 -0.50
N THR A 168 17.03 9.15 -1.69
CA THR A 168 16.47 9.85 -2.85
C THR A 168 16.20 8.90 -4.01
N SER A 169 15.24 9.30 -4.83
CA SER A 169 14.94 8.66 -6.11
C SER A 169 15.29 9.59 -7.25
N GLY A 170 15.62 9.05 -8.41
CA GLY A 170 15.57 9.81 -9.65
C GLY A 170 14.13 10.27 -9.94
N SER A 171 13.99 11.25 -10.83
CA SER A 171 12.70 11.66 -11.39
C SER A 171 12.61 11.15 -12.82
N SER A 172 11.53 10.46 -13.17
CA SER A 172 11.28 10.02 -14.54
C SER A 172 10.53 11.06 -15.38
N SER A 173 10.21 12.23 -14.79
CA SER A 173 9.56 13.33 -15.52
C SER A 173 10.46 13.85 -16.64
N PRO A 174 9.93 14.01 -17.88
CA PRO A 174 10.70 14.52 -19.01
C PRO A 174 11.41 15.85 -18.69
N GLY A 175 12.72 15.90 -18.91
CA GLY A 175 13.56 17.09 -18.64
C GLY A 175 13.98 17.29 -17.18
N SER A 176 13.69 16.35 -16.29
CA SER A 176 14.07 16.42 -14.88
C SER A 176 15.26 15.51 -14.57
N SER A 177 16.44 16.09 -14.37
CA SER A 177 17.62 15.38 -13.82
C SER A 177 17.67 15.44 -12.29
N ARG A 178 16.61 15.92 -11.63
CA ARG A 178 16.61 16.16 -10.18
C ARG A 178 16.29 14.88 -9.44
N SER A 179 17.18 14.52 -8.52
CA SER A 179 16.86 13.56 -7.48
C SER A 179 15.91 14.19 -6.46
N VAL A 180 14.88 13.46 -6.06
CA VAL A 180 13.86 13.91 -5.12
C VAL A 180 13.91 13.08 -3.84
N LEU A 181 13.61 13.71 -2.70
CA LEU A 181 13.51 13.01 -1.41
C LEU A 181 12.41 11.97 -1.47
N ALA A 182 12.79 10.70 -1.45
CA ALA A 182 11.90 9.55 -1.59
C ALA A 182 11.52 8.96 -0.23
N GLY A 183 12.32 9.20 0.80
CA GLY A 183 11.99 8.87 2.18
C GLY A 183 13.20 8.93 3.10
N TYR A 184 13.11 8.20 4.21
CA TYR A 184 14.19 8.03 5.19
C TYR A 184 14.49 6.55 5.41
N ALA A 185 15.72 6.22 5.77
CA ALA A 185 16.13 4.87 6.10
C ALA A 185 17.00 4.85 7.37
N LEU A 186 16.98 3.71 8.06
CA LEU A 186 17.86 3.38 9.18
C LEU A 186 18.45 1.99 8.91
N THR A 187 19.76 1.84 9.10
CA THR A 187 20.46 0.57 8.86
C THR A 187 21.04 0.05 10.16
N TYR A 188 20.70 -1.20 10.48
CA TYR A 188 21.23 -1.94 11.62
C TYR A 188 22.56 -2.61 11.26
N ASP A 189 23.34 -2.94 12.29
CA ASP A 189 24.66 -3.57 12.17
C ASP A 189 24.60 -5.04 11.72
N GLU A 190 23.50 -5.74 12.02
CA GLU A 190 23.31 -7.12 11.62
C GLU A 190 23.01 -7.25 10.11
N ASN A 191 24.01 -7.73 9.36
CA ASN A 191 23.94 -8.07 7.93
C ASN A 191 23.35 -6.97 7.02
N GLY A 192 23.47 -5.70 7.43
CA GLY A 192 22.91 -4.55 6.71
C GLY A 192 21.37 -4.52 6.70
N PHE A 193 20.71 -5.14 7.68
CA PHE A 193 19.27 -5.05 7.86
C PHE A 193 18.82 -3.58 7.86
N THR A 194 17.89 -3.23 6.97
CA THR A 194 17.46 -1.85 6.77
C THR A 194 15.96 -1.70 6.96
N PHE A 195 15.55 -0.67 7.70
CA PHE A 195 14.19 -0.16 7.74
C PHE A 195 14.09 1.11 6.90
N ALA A 196 13.09 1.20 6.02
CA ALA A 196 12.91 2.36 5.15
C ALA A 196 11.46 2.88 5.14
N THR A 197 11.31 4.19 5.09
CA THR A 197 10.03 4.84 4.84
C THR A 197 9.94 5.30 3.39
N VAL A 198 8.74 5.29 2.82
CA VAL A 198 8.48 5.86 1.49
C VAL A 198 7.52 7.03 1.62
N ARG A 199 8.01 8.22 1.26
CA ARG A 199 7.34 9.49 1.45
C ARG A 199 6.09 9.60 0.56
N GLY A 200 4.95 9.86 1.19
CA GLY A 200 3.67 10.07 0.53
C GLY A 200 3.07 8.79 -0.04
N ALA A 201 3.59 7.62 0.32
CA ALA A 201 3.05 6.33 -0.07
C ALA A 201 2.12 5.77 1.02
N GLY A 202 0.98 5.22 0.60
CA GLY A 202 0.11 4.44 1.46
C GLY A 202 0.57 2.98 1.63
N HIS A 203 -0.36 2.10 2.01
CA HIS A 203 -0.16 0.68 2.25
C HIS A 203 0.45 -0.03 1.03
N GLU A 204 -0.09 0.25 -0.16
CA GLU A 204 0.39 -0.28 -1.43
C GLU A 204 1.45 0.65 -2.04
N VAL A 205 2.64 0.68 -1.45
CA VAL A 205 3.72 1.59 -1.87
C VAL A 205 3.96 1.63 -3.39
N PRO A 206 4.04 0.49 -4.12
CA PRO A 206 4.23 0.52 -5.57
C PRO A 206 3.08 1.14 -6.36
N ARG A 207 1.86 1.14 -5.81
CA ARG A 207 0.70 1.81 -6.41
C ARG A 207 0.81 3.32 -6.29
N TYR A 208 1.16 3.81 -5.10
CA TYR A 208 1.13 5.24 -4.77
C TYR A 208 2.44 5.99 -5.04
N LYS A 209 3.55 5.25 -5.25
CA LYS A 209 4.90 5.74 -5.53
C LYS A 209 5.71 4.73 -6.37
N PRO A 210 5.34 4.40 -7.62
CA PRO A 210 5.99 3.36 -8.41
C PRO A 210 7.46 3.66 -8.70
N GLU A 211 7.83 4.92 -8.97
CA GLU A 211 9.23 5.30 -9.21
C GLU A 211 10.10 5.11 -7.95
N PHE A 212 9.57 5.48 -6.78
CA PHE A 212 10.29 5.33 -5.51
C PHE A 212 10.39 3.86 -5.14
N ALA A 213 9.31 3.09 -5.33
CA ALA A 213 9.27 1.65 -5.09
C ALA A 213 10.27 0.90 -6.00
N LEU A 214 10.34 1.27 -7.29
CA LEU A 214 11.27 0.67 -8.23
C LEU A 214 12.72 1.00 -7.86
N THR A 215 13.01 2.23 -7.45
CA THR A 215 14.35 2.62 -6.98
C THR A 215 14.75 1.82 -5.75
N LEU A 216 13.86 1.73 -4.76
CA LEU A 216 14.07 0.98 -3.52
C LEU A 216 14.32 -0.51 -3.81
N LEU A 217 13.50 -1.13 -4.66
CA LEU A 217 13.67 -2.53 -5.07
C LEU A 217 14.98 -2.75 -5.85
N SER A 218 15.30 -1.86 -6.79
CA SER A 218 16.50 -1.95 -7.61
C SER A 218 17.77 -1.87 -6.76
N LYS A 219 17.82 -0.90 -5.83
CA LYS A 219 18.95 -0.76 -4.91
C LYS A 219 19.09 -1.99 -4.01
N PHE A 220 17.98 -2.49 -3.47
CA PHE A 220 17.98 -3.69 -2.63
C PHE A 220 18.54 -4.92 -3.37
N ILE A 221 18.05 -5.21 -4.58
CA ILE A 221 18.50 -6.36 -5.39
C ILE A 221 19.98 -6.23 -5.74
N LYS A 222 20.46 -5.03 -6.09
CA LYS A 222 21.87 -4.78 -6.41
C LYS A 222 22.77 -4.74 -5.17
N GLY A 223 22.20 -4.72 -3.97
CA GLY A 223 22.95 -4.55 -2.73
C GLY A 223 23.53 -3.14 -2.55
N GLU A 224 22.95 -2.15 -3.21
CA GLU A 224 23.30 -0.74 -3.04
C GLU A 224 22.63 -0.17 -1.79
N GLN A 225 23.31 0.73 -1.08
CA GLN A 225 22.71 1.42 0.05
C GLN A 225 21.66 2.43 -0.43
N LEU A 226 20.62 2.62 0.38
CA LEU A 226 19.64 3.69 0.19
C LEU A 226 20.31 5.07 0.34
#